data_AF-A0A962H1K9-F1
#
_entry.id   AF-A0A962H1K9-F1
#
_cell.length_a   1.000
_cell.length_b   1.000
_cell.length_c   1.000
_cell.angle_alpha   90.00
_cell.angle_beta   90.00
_cell.angle_gamma   90.00
#
_symmetry.space_group_name_H-M   'P 1'
#
loop_
_entity.id
_entity.type
_entity.pdbx_description
1 polymer ?
#
loop_
_entity_poly.entity_id
_entity_poly.type
_entity_poly.pdbx_seq_one_letter_code
_entity_poly.pdbx_strand_id
1 'polypeptide(L)' 'DDVELAIVDSGTLEYSWGWVFFYNSVAYIESGSNLERLAGNAPFIVERETGRLLETGTAHSIESYIAAYERSGNPHS' A
#
# COMPACT_ATOMS: atom_id res chain seq x y z
N ASP A 1 23.85 2.58 2.04
CA ASP A 1 22.91 2.26 3.12
C ASP A 1 21.54 2.07 2.53
N ASP A 2 20.96 0.90 2.75
CA ASP A 2 19.59 0.61 2.32
C ASP A 2 18.60 1.24 3.30
N VAL A 3 17.46 1.69 2.80
CA VAL A 3 16.38 2.24 3.65
C VAL A 3 15.55 1.08 4.18
N GLU A 4 15.47 0.95 5.50
CA GLU A 4 14.60 -0.04 6.14
C GLU A 4 13.13 0.37 6.03
N LEU A 5 12.28 -0.57 5.64
CA LEU A 5 10.86 -0.34 5.37
C LEU A 5 9.98 -1.14 6.33
N ALA A 6 8.88 -0.54 6.77
CA ALA A 6 7.84 -1.22 7.52
C ALA A 6 6.45 -0.86 6.99
N ILE A 7 5.51 -1.77 7.22
CA ILE A 7 4.08 -1.52 6.99
C ILE A 7 3.61 -0.47 8.00
N VAL A 8 2.79 0.46 7.53
CA VAL A 8 2.08 1.40 8.41
C VAL A 8 0.83 0.70 8.91
N ASP A 9 0.95 -0.04 10.00
CA ASP A 9 -0.13 -0.91 10.53
C ASP A 9 -1.45 -0.16 10.70
N SER A 10 -1.41 1.06 11.24
CA SER A 10 -2.58 1.91 11.47
C SER A 10 -3.27 2.39 10.19
N GLY A 11 -2.58 2.34 9.05
CA GLY A 11 -3.11 2.70 7.74
C GLY A 11 -3.64 1.51 6.94
N THR A 12 -3.46 0.28 7.44
CA THR A 12 -3.90 -0.93 6.73
C THR A 12 -5.41 -0.93 6.58
N LEU A 13 -5.89 -1.13 5.35
CA LEU A 13 -7.31 -1.32 5.07
C LEU A 13 -7.58 -2.80 4.92
N GLU A 14 -8.56 -3.32 5.66
CA GLU A 14 -8.97 -4.71 5.59
C GLU A 14 -10.32 -4.85 4.90
N TYR A 15 -10.39 -5.81 3.98
CA TYR A 15 -11.58 -6.17 3.21
C TYR A 15 -11.83 -7.67 3.32
N SER A 16 -13.03 -8.10 2.92
CA SER A 16 -13.37 -9.54 2.88
C SER A 16 -12.44 -10.30 1.92
N TRP A 17 -12.04 -9.67 0.81
CA TRP A 17 -11.17 -10.25 -0.21
C TRP A 17 -9.67 -10.19 0.13
N GLY A 18 -9.24 -9.37 1.10
CA GLY A 18 -7.82 -9.15 1.37
C GLY A 18 -7.50 -7.85 2.11
N TRP A 19 -6.30 -7.31 1.84
CA TRP A 19 -5.78 -6.10 2.49
C TRP A 19 -5.21 -5.12 1.48
N VAL A 20 -5.15 -3.86 1.90
CA VAL A 20 -4.34 -2.82 1.27
C VAL A 20 -3.31 -2.37 2.29
N PHE A 21 -2.04 -2.59 1.97
CA PHE A 21 -0.93 -2.22 2.83
C PHE A 21 -0.27 -0.94 2.34
N PHE A 22 -0.04 -0.03 3.29
CA PHE A 22 0.81 1.13 3.12
C PHE A 22 2.14 0.85 3.81
N TYR A 23 3.21 1.45 3.33
CA TYR A 23 4.53 1.33 3.94
C TYR A 23 5.24 2.67 3.98
N ASN A 24 6.26 2.77 4.82
CA ASN A 24 7.19 3.89 4.79
C ASN A 24 8.55 3.45 5.33
N SER A 25 9.51 4.39 5.41
CA SER A 25 10.74 4.13 6.14
C SER A 25 10.43 3.92 7.62
N VAL A 26 11.16 3.01 8.27
CA VAL A 26 11.05 2.80 9.72
C VAL A 26 11.32 4.11 10.46
N ALA A 27 12.36 4.84 10.04
CA ALA A 27 12.71 6.14 10.61
C ALA A 27 11.53 7.13 10.60
N TYR A 28 10.79 7.26 9.49
CA TYR A 28 9.60 8.11 9.44
C TYR A 28 8.49 7.62 10.36
N ILE A 29 8.25 6.31 10.42
CA ILE A 29 7.20 5.73 11.25
C ILE A 29 7.47 6.01 12.73
N GLU A 30 8.73 5.93 13.16
CA GLU A 30 9.14 6.16 14.54
C GLU A 30 9.21 7.65 14.90
N SER A 31 9.77 8.48 14.01
CA SER A 31 10.07 9.88 14.32
C SER A 31 8.95 10.85 13.91
N GLY A 32 8.13 10.49 12.93
CA GLY A 32 7.19 11.39 12.25
C GLY A 32 7.84 12.48 11.39
N SER A 33 9.17 12.46 11.23
CA SER A 33 9.93 13.48 10.51
C SER A 33 9.71 13.40 8.99
N ASN A 34 9.12 14.43 8.40
CA ASN A 34 8.90 14.48 6.95
C ASN A 34 10.19 14.36 6.11
N LEU A 35 11.37 14.60 6.69
CA LEU A 35 12.66 14.43 6.01
C LEU A 35 13.02 12.95 5.79
N GLU A 36 12.46 12.06 6.59
CA GLU A 36 12.71 10.62 6.52
C GLU A 36 11.61 9.89 5.74
N ARG A 37 10.55 10.61 5.36
CA ARG A 37 9.42 10.06 4.63
C ARG A 37 9.81 9.66 3.22
N LEU A 38 9.40 8.47 2.80
CA LEU A 38 9.53 8.06 1.40
C LEU A 38 8.74 8.97 0.48
N ALA A 39 9.31 9.22 -0.71
CA ALA A 39 8.64 9.90 -1.80
C ALA A 39 8.16 8.88 -2.82
N GLY A 40 6.92 9.03 -3.30
CA GLY A 40 6.40 8.29 -4.45
C GLY A 40 6.12 6.81 -4.21
N ASN A 41 6.02 6.36 -2.96
CA ASN A 41 5.63 4.98 -2.69
C ASN A 41 4.10 4.81 -2.83
N ALA A 42 3.69 3.80 -3.58
CA ALA A 42 2.30 3.41 -3.72
C ALA A 42 1.98 2.27 -2.74
N PRO A 43 0.75 2.19 -2.20
CA PRO A 43 0.30 1.00 -1.47
C PRO A 43 0.23 -0.21 -2.40
N PHE A 44 -0.03 -1.39 -1.84
CA PHE A 44 -0.27 -2.60 -2.62
C PHE A 44 -1.44 -3.40 -2.05
N ILE A 45 -2.12 -4.12 -2.93
CA ILE A 45 -3.24 -5.00 -2.61
C ILE A 45 -2.70 -6.41 -2.39
N VAL A 46 -3.17 -7.11 -1.36
CA VAL A 46 -2.85 -8.52 -1.10
C VAL A 46 -4.13 -9.32 -0.94
N GLU A 47 -4.29 -10.35 -1.76
CA GLU A 47 -5.42 -11.27 -1.71
C GLU A 47 -5.33 -12.24 -0.53
N ARG A 48 -6.42 -12.39 0.22
CA ARG A 48 -6.48 -13.24 1.42
C ARG A 48 -6.23 -14.71 1.13
N GLU A 49 -6.89 -15.25 0.11
CA GLU A 49 -6.87 -16.68 -0.18
C GLU A 49 -5.60 -17.12 -0.91
N THR A 50 -5.07 -16.26 -1.79
CA THR A 50 -3.96 -16.62 -2.69
C THR A 50 -2.62 -16.04 -2.23
N GLY A 51 -2.62 -15.02 -1.39
CA GLY A 51 -1.44 -14.22 -1.07
C GLY A 51 -0.91 -13.40 -2.26
N ARG A 52 -1.66 -13.32 -3.36
CA ARG A 52 -1.24 -12.58 -4.56
C ARG A 52 -1.12 -11.09 -4.22
N LEU A 53 0.07 -10.54 -4.46
CA LEU A 53 0.34 -9.12 -4.38
C LEU A 53 0.05 -8.46 -5.74
N LEU A 54 -0.70 -7.37 -5.70
CA LEU A 54 -1.02 -6.54 -6.84
C LEU A 54 -0.52 -5.13 -6.56
N GLU A 55 0.43 -4.69 -7.37
CA GLU A 55 0.96 -3.33 -7.29
C GLU A 55 -0.11 -2.32 -7.68
N THR A 56 -0.12 -1.18 -6.99
CA THR A 56 -0.86 0.00 -7.44
C THR A 56 0.11 1.07 -7.94
N GLY A 57 -0.41 2.23 -8.36
CA GLY A 57 0.41 3.37 -8.77
C GLY A 57 0.23 4.59 -7.89
N THR A 58 0.94 5.65 -8.25
CA THR A 58 0.82 6.99 -7.65
C THR A 58 0.05 7.97 -8.54
N ALA A 59 -0.47 7.50 -9.69
CA ALA A 59 -1.19 8.33 -10.66
C ALA A 59 -2.64 8.63 -10.24
N HIS A 60 -3.23 7.75 -9.42
CA HIS A 60 -4.60 7.87 -8.93
C HIS A 60 -4.67 7.66 -7.41
N SER A 61 -5.83 7.94 -6.83
CA SER A 61 -6.08 7.66 -5.42
C SER A 61 -6.18 6.15 -5.17
N ILE A 62 -5.95 5.71 -3.94
CA ILE A 62 -6.04 4.30 -3.57
C ILE A 62 -7.45 3.74 -3.75
N GLU A 63 -8.49 4.54 -3.51
CA GLU A 63 -9.88 4.16 -3.73
C GLU A 63 -10.15 3.84 -5.20
N SER A 64 -9.49 4.54 -6.13
CA SER A 64 -9.63 4.26 -7.56
C SER A 64 -9.05 2.88 -7.92
N TYR A 65 -7.89 2.54 -7.38
CA TYR A 65 -7.25 1.23 -7.57
C TYR A 65 -8.04 0.10 -6.93
N ILE A 66 -8.56 0.32 -5.70
CA ILE A 66 -9.42 -0.64 -5.01
C ILE A 66 -10.68 -0.89 -5.83
N ALA A 67 -11.36 0.16 -6.29
CA ALA A 67 -12.59 0.00 -7.07
C ALA A 67 -12.33 -0.71 -8.41
N ALA A 68 -11.19 -0.46 -9.07
CA ALA A 68 -10.81 -1.19 -10.28
C ALA A 68 -10.55 -2.68 -10.00
N TYR A 69 -9.84 -2.98 -8.91
CA TYR A 69 -9.62 -4.33 -8.44
C TYR A 69 -10.94 -5.06 -8.11
N GLU A 70 -11.85 -4.44 -7.36
CA GLU A 70 -13.14 -5.04 -7.00
C GLU A 70 -14.01 -5.35 -8.22
N ARG A 71 -13.91 -4.54 -9.28
CA ARG A 71 -14.65 -4.77 -10.53
C ARG A 71 -14.05 -5.85 -11.43
N SER A 72 -12.72 -5.99 -11.44
CA SER A 72 -12.02 -6.71 -12.52
C SER A 72 -10.94 -7.69 -12.07
N GLY A 73 -10.59 -7.69 -10.79
CA GLY A 73 -9.42 -8.40 -10.24
C GLY A 73 -8.07 -7.76 -10.62
N ASN A 74 -8.07 -6.57 -11.24
CA ASN A 74 -6.87 -5.83 -11.65
C ASN A 74 -6.99 -4.33 -11.27
N PRO A 75 -6.06 -3.79 -10.47
CA PRO A 75 -6.10 -2.38 -10.04
C PRO A 75 -5.93 -1.36 -11.17
N HIS A 76 -5.41 -1.76 -12.34
CA HIS A 76 -5.13 -0.86 -13.46
C HIS A 76 -6.19 -0.87 -14.57
N SER A 77 -7.36 -1.47 -14.32
CA SER A 77 -8.44 -1.60 -15.33
C SER A 77 -9.41 -0.42 -15.37
#